data_AF-A0A2D3W670-F1
#
_entry.id   AF-A0A2D3W670-F1
#
_cell.length_a   1.000
_cell.length_b   1.000
_cell.length_c   1.000
_cell.angle_alpha   90.00
_cell.angle_beta   90.00
_cell.angle_gamma   90.00
#
_symmetry.space_group_name_H-M   'P 1'
#
loop_
_entity.id
_entity.type
_entity.pdbx_description
1 polymer ?
#
loop_
_entity_poly.entity_id
_entity_poly.type
_entity_poly.pdbx_seq_one_letter_code
_entity_poly.pdbx_strand_id
1 'polypeptide(L)'
;QTMGRAARNINGRVLMFAEKITDSMQKAIETTMRRRAIQEAFNQEHGITPHSTTRKMDENLKLEEQAELYNVYSKTDKIPPSQKKKIIAELTKAMMEAAKILEFEKAAKLRDQIEKLKKA
;
A
#
# COMPACT_ATOMS: atom_id res chain seq x y z
N GLN A 1 -8.74 -16.72 -1.29
CA GLN A 1 -7.58 -15.90 -1.67
C GLN A 1 -7.98 -14.43 -1.90
N THR A 2 -8.79 -14.11 -2.91
CA THR A 2 -9.14 -12.70 -3.24
C THR A 2 -10.00 -12.00 -2.19
N MET A 3 -11.14 -12.60 -1.78
CA MET A 3 -12.05 -12.00 -0.79
C MET A 3 -11.39 -11.78 0.58
N GLY A 4 -10.49 -12.69 0.99
CA GLY A 4 -9.79 -12.62 2.27
C GLY A 4 -8.87 -11.41 2.43
N ARG A 5 -8.50 -10.74 1.33
CA ARG A 5 -7.74 -9.48 1.39
C ARG A 5 -8.56 -8.36 2.03
N ALA A 6 -9.87 -8.35 1.82
CA ALA A 6 -10.77 -7.36 2.41
C ALA A 6 -11.00 -7.58 3.92
N ALA A 7 -10.82 -8.80 4.43
CA ALA A 7 -11.09 -9.16 5.82
C ALA A 7 -10.11 -8.55 6.85
N ARG A 8 -9.08 -7.83 6.40
CA ARG A 8 -8.10 -7.16 7.28
C ARG A 8 -8.54 -5.74 7.69
N ASN A 9 -9.71 -5.30 7.27
CA ASN A 9 -10.26 -3.99 7.56
C ASN A 9 -11.69 -4.14 8.09
N ILE A 10 -12.05 -3.34 9.10
CA ILE A 10 -13.39 -3.32 9.69
C ILE A 10 -14.50 -3.05 8.66
N ASN A 11 -14.22 -2.20 7.67
CA ASN A 11 -15.13 -1.84 6.58
C ASN A 11 -14.85 -2.64 5.29
N GLY A 12 -14.17 -3.78 5.40
CA GLY A 12 -13.85 -4.65 4.29
C GLY A 12 -15.09 -5.08 3.52
N ARG A 13 -15.12 -4.80 2.20
CA ARG A 13 -16.20 -5.18 1.30
C ARG A 13 -15.63 -5.77 0.00
N VAL A 14 -16.39 -6.67 -0.61
CA VAL A 14 -16.07 -7.28 -1.90
C VAL A 14 -17.24 -7.05 -2.84
N LEU A 15 -16.94 -6.51 -4.03
CA LEU A 15 -17.90 -6.33 -5.11
C LEU A 15 -17.56 -7.34 -6.21
N MET A 16 -18.54 -8.15 -6.62
CA MET A 16 -18.40 -9.10 -7.72
C MET A 16 -19.27 -8.61 -8.89
N PHE A 17 -18.63 -8.22 -9.99
CA PHE A 17 -19.32 -7.85 -11.22
C PHE A 17 -19.52 -9.10 -12.06
N ALA A 18 -20.77 -9.54 -12.18
CA ALA A 18 -21.16 -10.69 -12.99
C ALA A 18 -22.61 -10.53 -13.45
N GLU A 19 -22.93 -11.08 -14.63
CA GLU A 19 -24.29 -11.09 -15.17
C GLU A 19 -25.17 -12.15 -14.50
N LYS A 20 -24.56 -13.27 -14.09
CA LYS A 20 -25.23 -14.36 -13.36
C LYS A 20 -24.35 -14.89 -12.23
N ILE A 21 -24.99 -15.46 -11.22
CA ILE A 21 -24.30 -16.16 -10.13
C ILE A 21 -23.92 -17.56 -10.64
N THR A 22 -22.62 -17.86 -10.63
CA THR A 22 -22.12 -19.20 -10.93
C THR A 22 -22.07 -20.05 -9.65
N ASP A 23 -22.06 -21.38 -9.77
CA ASP A 23 -21.96 -22.28 -8.61
C ASP A 23 -20.73 -22.00 -7.73
N SER A 24 -19.60 -21.63 -8.36
CA SER A 24 -18.38 -21.22 -7.66
C SER A 24 -18.58 -19.93 -6.86
N MET A 25 -19.29 -18.95 -7.43
CA MET A 25 -19.65 -17.74 -6.70
C MET A 25 -20.58 -18.04 -5.54
N GLN A 26 -21.59 -18.89 -5.76
CA GLN A 26 -22.54 -19.28 -4.73
C GLN A 26 -21.83 -19.93 -3.53
N LYS A 27 -20.98 -20.93 -3.78
CA LYS A 27 -20.18 -21.59 -2.73
C LYS A 27 -19.30 -20.61 -1.97
N ALA A 28 -18.66 -19.67 -2.68
CA ALA A 28 -17.81 -18.66 -2.07
C ALA A 28 -18.58 -17.67 -1.20
N ILE A 29 -19.74 -17.20 -1.66
CA ILE A 29 -20.64 -16.31 -0.93
C ILE A 29 -21.16 -17.02 0.32
N GLU A 30 -21.70 -18.23 0.18
CA GLU A 30 -22.26 -19.00 1.29
C GLU A 30 -21.22 -19.28 2.38
N THR A 31 -20.03 -19.71 1.99
CA THR A 31 -18.93 -19.95 2.94
C THR A 31 -18.54 -18.66 3.67
N THR A 32 -18.53 -17.53 2.97
CA THR A 32 -18.19 -16.21 3.54
C THR A 32 -19.27 -15.76 4.53
N MET A 33 -20.54 -15.89 4.17
CA MET A 33 -21.67 -15.53 5.03
C MET A 33 -21.73 -16.42 6.28
N ARG A 34 -21.54 -17.74 6.12
CA ARG A 34 -21.49 -18.68 7.25
C ARG A 34 -20.39 -18.32 8.23
N ARG A 35 -19.17 -18.04 7.75
CA ARG A 35 -18.05 -17.64 8.62
C ARG A 35 -18.32 -16.33 9.34
N ARG A 36 -18.90 -15.35 8.64
CA ARG A 36 -19.24 -14.04 9.21
C ARG A 36 -20.26 -14.17 10.34
N ALA A 37 -21.31 -14.97 10.16
CA ALA A 37 -22.33 -15.20 11.18
C ALA A 37 -21.75 -15.80 12.47
N ILE A 38 -20.85 -16.79 12.34
CA ILE A 38 -20.15 -17.40 13.49
C ILE A 38 -19.29 -16.36 14.21
N GLN A 39 -18.57 -15.52 13.46
CA GLN A 39 -17.73 -14.46 14.03
C GLN A 39 -18.55 -13.38 14.74
N GLU A 40 -19.68 -12.98 14.17
CA GLU A 40 -20.59 -12.01 14.78
C GLU A 40 -21.21 -12.55 16.07
N ALA A 41 -21.65 -13.82 16.08
CA ALA A 41 -22.15 -14.48 17.28
C ALA A 41 -21.08 -14.58 18.37
N PHE A 42 -19.87 -15.03 18.02
CA PHE A 42 -18.75 -15.11 18.95
C PHE A 42 -18.40 -13.73 19.54
N ASN A 43 -18.37 -12.70 18.69
CA ASN A 43 -18.09 -11.33 19.14
C ASN A 43 -19.17 -10.80 20.08
N GLN A 44 -20.45 -11.09 19.82
CA GLN A 44 -21.55 -10.69 20.70
C GLN A 44 -21.48 -11.41 22.06
N GLU A 45 -21.25 -12.72 22.05
CA GLU A 45 -21.13 -13.53 23.27
C GLU A 45 -19.97 -13.08 24.16
N HIS A 46 -18.85 -12.66 23.55
CA HIS A 46 -17.63 -12.27 24.26
C HIS A 46 -17.44 -10.75 24.40
N GLY A 47 -18.40 -9.93 23.95
CA GLY A 47 -18.30 -8.47 24.00
C GLY A 47 -17.14 -7.88 23.17
N ILE A 48 -16.71 -8.58 22.12
CA ILE A 48 -15.58 -8.16 21.27
C ILE A 48 -16.06 -7.14 20.25
N THR A 49 -15.48 -5.93 20.29
CA THR A 49 -15.67 -4.94 19.22
C THR A 49 -14.58 -5.12 18.16
N PRO A 50 -14.91 -5.31 16.87
CA PRO A 50 -13.91 -5.44 15.81
C PRO A 50 -13.07 -4.16 15.67
N HIS A 51 -11.75 -4.31 15.55
CA HIS A 51 -10.82 -3.20 15.30
C HIS A 51 -9.86 -3.53 14.16
N SER A 52 -9.53 -2.54 13.33
CA SER A 52 -8.52 -2.70 12.29
C SER A 52 -7.13 -2.66 12.91
N THR A 53 -6.25 -3.61 12.57
CA THR A 53 -4.87 -3.61 13.03
C THR A 53 -4.08 -2.49 12.34
N THR A 54 -3.53 -1.55 13.12
CA THR A 54 -2.57 -0.56 12.63
C THR A 54 -1.16 -1.13 12.74
N ARG A 55 -0.47 -1.29 11.61
CA ARG A 55 0.97 -1.55 11.64
C ARG A 55 1.67 -0.23 11.93
N LYS A 56 2.33 -0.11 13.10
CA LYS A 56 3.21 1.03 13.36
C LYS A 56 4.36 0.99 12.34
N MET A 57 4.60 2.12 11.69
CA MET A 57 5.77 2.30 10.85
C MET A 57 6.96 2.48 11.81
N ASP A 58 8.07 1.78 11.56
CA ASP A 58 9.26 1.92 12.41
C ASP A 58 9.74 3.38 12.40
N GLU A 59 9.63 4.05 13.55
CA GLU A 59 10.04 5.46 13.70
C GLU A 59 11.56 5.63 13.71
N ASN A 60 12.32 4.54 13.76
CA ASN A 60 13.79 4.53 13.68
C ASN A 60 14.34 4.92 12.30
N LEU A 61 13.47 5.23 11.32
CA LEU A 61 13.83 5.80 10.02
C LEU A 61 13.53 7.31 9.91
N LYS A 62 13.45 8.02 11.04
CA LYS A 62 13.46 9.49 11.05
C LYS A 62 14.90 9.96 10.81
N LEU A 63 15.17 10.38 9.58
CA LEU A 63 16.30 11.26 9.25
C LEU A 63 16.06 12.59 9.98
N GLU A 64 16.69 12.74 11.15
CA GLU A 64 17.03 14.07 11.65
C GLU A 64 18.11 14.64 10.71
N GLU A 65 17.72 15.57 9.84
CA GLU A 65 18.13 16.96 9.94
C GLU A 65 17.96 17.74 8.64
N GLN A 66 17.47 18.97 8.85
CA GLN A 66 17.82 20.21 8.16
C GLN A 66 17.36 20.36 6.70
N ALA A 67 16.27 21.13 6.62
CA ALA A 67 16.04 22.16 5.64
C ALA A 67 17.32 22.79 5.07
N GLU A 68 17.78 22.31 3.91
CA GLU A 68 18.44 23.12 2.90
C GLU A 68 18.52 22.30 1.60
N LEU A 69 17.53 22.46 0.71
CA LEU A 69 17.61 22.22 -0.74
C LEU A 69 16.28 22.59 -1.41
N TYR A 70 15.60 23.63 -0.91
CA TYR A 70 14.37 24.16 -1.50
C TYR A 70 14.63 24.94 -2.81
N ASN A 71 15.90 25.13 -3.23
CA ASN A 71 16.24 26.09 -4.29
C ASN A 71 16.90 25.52 -5.57
N VAL A 72 16.96 24.20 -5.78
CA VAL A 72 17.60 23.66 -7.01
C VAL A 72 16.59 23.17 -8.08
N TYR A 73 15.34 22.88 -7.71
CA TYR A 73 14.36 22.31 -8.65
C TYR A 73 13.26 23.28 -9.12
N SER A 74 13.38 24.57 -8.83
CA SER A 74 12.50 25.60 -9.41
C SER A 74 12.72 25.84 -10.91
N LYS A 75 13.63 25.08 -11.56
CA LYS A 75 13.92 25.18 -12.99
C LYS A 75 14.00 23.82 -13.66
N THR A 76 12.86 23.12 -13.81
CA THR A 76 12.72 22.17 -14.93
C THR A 76 11.26 21.99 -15.27
N ASP A 77 10.75 22.99 -15.98
CA ASP A 77 9.54 22.88 -16.77
C ASP A 77 9.60 21.65 -17.70
N LYS A 78 8.58 20.80 -17.55
CA LYS A 78 8.01 19.88 -18.56
C LYS A 78 8.88 18.71 -19.04
N ILE A 79 9.07 17.72 -18.16
CA ILE A 79 9.37 16.34 -18.60
C ILE A 79 8.06 15.67 -19.07
N PRO A 80 8.01 15.07 -20.28
CA PRO A 80 6.84 14.32 -20.74
C PRO A 80 6.45 13.19 -19.77
N PRO A 81 5.15 12.94 -19.51
CA PRO A 81 4.70 11.91 -18.56
C PRO A 81 5.25 10.50 -18.83
N SER A 82 5.52 10.18 -20.10
CA SER A 82 6.08 8.89 -20.52
C SER A 82 7.55 8.73 -20.12
N GLN A 83 8.37 9.77 -20.29
CA GLN A 83 9.79 9.77 -19.91
C GLN A 83 9.96 9.76 -18.40
N LYS A 84 9.10 10.51 -17.70
CA LYS A 84 9.05 10.54 -16.24
C LYS A 84 8.79 9.16 -15.63
N LYS A 85 7.87 8.38 -16.20
CA LYS A 85 7.61 6.99 -15.75
C LYS A 85 8.82 6.08 -15.93
N LYS A 86 9.55 6.20 -17.05
CA LYS A 86 10.77 5.42 -17.29
C LYS A 86 11.87 5.75 -16.28
N ILE A 87 12.12 7.05 -16.06
CA ILE A 87 13.11 7.53 -15.09
C ILE A 87 12.75 7.05 -13.68
N ILE A 88 11.48 7.13 -13.27
CA ILE A 88 11.03 6.62 -11.98
C ILE A 88 11.26 5.11 -11.87
N ALA A 89 11.02 4.33 -12.92
CA ALA A 89 11.23 2.89 -12.91
C ALA A 89 12.72 2.53 -12.75
N GLU A 90 13.61 3.24 -13.46
CA GLU A 90 15.07 3.06 -13.35
C GLU A 90 15.58 3.43 -11.96
N LEU A 91 15.16 4.59 -11.42
CA LEU A 91 15.52 5.01 -10.07
C LEU A 91 14.99 4.04 -9.00
N THR A 92 13.79 3.49 -9.19
CA THR A 92 13.22 2.49 -8.28
C THR A 92 14.05 1.21 -8.30
N LYS A 93 14.54 0.78 -9.47
CA LYS A 93 15.43 -0.38 -9.59
C LYS A 93 16.76 -0.13 -8.86
N ALA A 94 17.38 1.02 -9.09
CA ALA A 94 18.63 1.41 -8.42
C ALA A 94 18.45 1.52 -6.90
N MET A 95 17.30 2.03 -6.43
CA MET A 95 16.96 2.11 -5.00
C MET A 95 16.86 0.71 -4.37
N MET A 96 16.22 -0.22 -5.05
CA MET A 96 16.07 -1.61 -4.60
C MET A 96 17.42 -2.35 -4.60
N GLU A 97 18.28 -2.10 -5.58
CA GLU A 97 19.64 -2.64 -5.62
C GLU A 97 20.51 -2.09 -4.47
N ALA A 98 20.46 -0.77 -4.22
CA ALA A 98 21.14 -0.15 -3.08
C ALA A 98 20.64 -0.72 -1.74
N ALA A 99 19.32 -0.88 -1.59
CA ALA A 99 18.74 -1.50 -0.40
C ALA A 99 19.17 -2.97 -0.22
N LYS A 100 19.35 -3.72 -1.33
CA LYS A 100 19.81 -5.11 -1.30
C LYS A 100 21.27 -5.24 -0.87
N ILE A 101 22.10 -4.26 -1.22
CA ILE A 101 23.52 -4.19 -0.84
C ILE A 101 23.71 -3.50 0.52
N LEU A 102 22.62 -3.16 1.22
CA LEU A 102 22.60 -2.49 2.54
C LEU A 102 23.13 -1.03 2.50
N GLU A 103 23.17 -0.41 1.32
CA GLU A 103 23.47 1.03 1.14
C GLU A 103 22.22 1.90 1.40
N PHE A 104 21.79 1.96 2.66
CA PHE A 104 20.53 2.62 3.03
C PHE A 104 20.53 4.13 2.78
N GLU A 105 21.67 4.82 2.92
CA GLU A 105 21.77 6.26 2.63
C GLU A 105 21.50 6.56 1.15
N LYS A 106 22.04 5.72 0.25
CA LYS A 106 21.85 5.86 -1.19
C LYS A 106 20.42 5.51 -1.58
N ALA A 107 19.84 4.47 -0.98
CA ALA A 107 18.44 4.14 -1.17
C ALA A 107 17.51 5.28 -0.69
N ALA A 108 17.81 5.93 0.44
CA ALA A 108 17.05 7.07 0.93
C ALA A 108 17.12 8.27 -0.02
N LYS A 109 18.31 8.62 -0.52
CA LYS A 109 18.49 9.69 -1.51
C LYS A 109 17.69 9.43 -2.80
N LEU A 110 17.72 8.18 -3.30
CA LEU A 110 16.97 7.78 -4.49
C LEU A 110 15.45 7.84 -4.24
N ARG A 111 14.97 7.43 -3.06
CA ARG A 111 13.57 7.57 -2.66
C ARG A 111 13.10 9.02 -2.72
N ASP A 112 13.87 9.94 -2.14
CA ASP A 112 13.49 11.34 -2.07
C ASP A 112 13.51 12.00 -3.47
N GLN A 113 14.42 11.59 -4.36
CA GLN A 113 14.41 11.98 -5.77
C GLN A 113 13.15 11.48 -6.50
N ILE A 114 12.74 10.23 -6.27
CA ILE A 114 11.51 9.67 -6.84
C ILE A 114 10.28 10.44 -6.35
N GLU A 115 10.25 10.81 -5.06
CA GLU A 115 9.13 11.56 -4.49
C GLU A 115 9.04 12.98 -5.06
N LYS A 116 10.17 13.67 -5.22
CA LYS A 116 10.25 14.97 -5.90
C LYS A 116 9.73 14.87 -7.33
N LEU A 117 10.18 13.87 -8.09
CA LEU A 117 9.68 13.66 -9.45
C LEU A 117 8.18 13.39 -9.46
N LYS A 118 7.63 12.57 -8.55
CA LYS A 118 6.18 12.29 -8.52
C LYS A 118 5.31 13.52 -8.18
N LYS A 119 5.82 14.47 -7.39
CA LYS A 119 5.10 15.69 -6.97
C LYS A 119 5.18 16.84 -7.99
N ALA A 120 6.30 16.93 -8.75
CA ALA A 120 6.38 17.77 -9.96
C ALA A 120 5.46 17.24 -11.06
#